data_AF-A0AB37TTL4-F1
#
_entry.id   AF-A0AB37TTL4-F1
#
_cell.length_a   1.000
_cell.length_b   1.000
_cell.length_c   1.000
_cell.angle_alpha   90.00
_cell.angle_beta   90.00
_cell.angle_gamma   90.00
#
_symmetry.space_group_name_H-M   'P 1'
#
loop_
_entity.id
_entity.type
_entity.pdbx_description
1 polymer ?
#
loop_
_entity_poly.entity_id
_entity_poly.type
_entity_poly.pdbx_seq_one_letter_code
_entity_poly.pdbx_strand_id
1 'polypeptide(L)' 'MDERRDPQPDADSRPPLVAAHTRLSPIQEAWGAYARHQLHCHRCADVDGGPCLIAGQLRQVWEGLTREAFRRLAGESV' A
#
# COMPACT_ATOMS: atom_id res chain seq x y z
N MET A 1 17.12 47.43 -7.19
CA MET A 1 17.02 46.09 -6.59
C MET A 1 15.59 45.97 -6.10
N ASP A 2 14.71 45.42 -6.93
CA ASP A 2 13.30 45.18 -6.62
C ASP A 2 13.14 43.66 -6.47
N GLU A 3 13.24 43.18 -5.22
CA GLU A 3 12.95 41.78 -4.92
C GLU A 3 11.44 41.58 -5.05
N ARG A 4 11.03 40.82 -6.08
CA ARG A 4 9.64 40.37 -6.22
C ARG A 4 9.31 39.53 -5.00
N ARG A 5 8.58 40.13 -4.06
CA ARG A 5 8.04 39.42 -2.91
C ARG A 5 6.95 38.48 -3.44
N ASP A 6 7.21 37.17 -3.37
CA ASP A 6 6.19 36.16 -3.63
C ASP A 6 4.96 36.45 -2.76
N PRO A 7 3.74 36.43 -3.33
CA PRO A 7 2.54 36.62 -2.53
C PRO A 7 2.46 35.51 -1.48
N GLN A 8 2.34 35.89 -0.20
CA GLN A 8 2.10 34.90 0.85
C GLN A 8 0.75 34.21 0.58
N PRO A 9 0.69 32.87 0.65
CA PRO A 9 -0.60 32.18 0.54
C PRO A 9 -1.49 32.61 1.71
N ASP A 10 -2.74 32.97 1.41
CA ASP A 10 -3.74 33.33 2.40
C ASP A 10 -3.85 32.24 3.48
N ALA A 11 -3.86 32.66 4.75
CA ALA A 11 -3.92 31.77 5.91
C ALA A 11 -5.16 30.85 5.92
N ASP A 12 -6.20 31.19 5.14
CA ASP A 12 -7.43 30.40 4.97
C ASP A 12 -7.42 29.44 3.77
N SER A 13 -6.34 29.39 2.98
CA SER A 13 -6.16 28.36 1.96
C SER A 13 -5.72 27.04 2.59
N ARG A 14 -6.48 26.53 3.56
CA ARG A 14 -6.37 25.12 3.94
C ARG A 14 -6.91 24.30 2.77
N PRO A 15 -6.10 23.43 2.13
CA PRO A 15 -6.60 22.55 1.09
C PRO A 15 -7.81 21.78 1.65
N PRO A 16 -8.86 21.56 0.86
CA PRO A 16 -9.98 20.76 1.32
C PRO A 16 -9.44 19.42 1.83
N LEU A 17 -9.85 19.04 3.05
CA LEU A 17 -9.53 17.73 3.61
C LEU A 17 -10.16 16.70 2.67
N VAL A 18 -9.36 16.11 1.79
CA VAL A 18 -9.78 14.94 1.02
C VAL A 18 -9.93 13.83 2.03
N ALA A 19 -11.17 13.54 2.40
CA ALA A 19 -11.46 12.45 3.30
C ALA A 19 -10.98 11.16 2.63
N ALA A 20 -9.91 10.57 3.17
CA ALA A 20 -9.38 9.29 2.73
C ALA A 20 -10.34 8.16 3.14
N HIS A 21 -11.55 8.16 2.55
CA HIS A 21 -12.53 7.10 2.70
C HIS A 21 -12.39 6.05 1.60
N THR A 22 -11.21 5.90 1.03
CA THR A 22 -10.94 4.85 0.06
C THR A 22 -10.68 3.58 0.83
N ARG A 23 -11.69 2.71 0.92
CA ARG A 23 -11.44 1.30 1.22
C ARG A 23 -10.39 0.83 0.21
N LEU A 24 -9.28 0.31 0.72
CA LEU A 24 -8.23 -0.22 -0.13
C LEU A 24 -8.81 -1.37 -0.96
N SER A 25 -8.26 -1.58 -2.16
CA SER A 25 -8.62 -2.78 -2.91
C SER A 25 -8.20 -4.02 -2.11
N PRO A 26 -8.86 -5.18 -2.27
CA PRO A 26 -8.46 -6.40 -1.58
C PRO A 26 -6.98 -6.76 -1.77
N ILE A 27 -6.41 -6.44 -2.94
CA ILE A 27 -4.98 -6.63 -3.23
C ILE A 27 -4.11 -5.70 -2.36
N GLN A 28 -4.50 -4.42 -2.26
CA GLN A 28 -3.79 -3.43 -1.44
C GLN A 28 -3.88 -3.78 0.05
N GLU A 29 -5.02 -4.26 0.52
CA GLU A 29 -5.18 -4.74 1.90
C GLU A 29 -4.28 -5.96 2.18
N ALA A 30 -4.29 -6.95 1.28
CA ALA A 30 -3.46 -8.15 1.43
C ALA A 30 -1.96 -7.83 1.38
N TRP A 31 -1.54 -6.94 0.47
CA TRP A 31 -0.16 -6.45 0.42
C TRP A 31 0.21 -5.73 1.73
N GLY A 32 -0.65 -4.84 2.21
CA GLY A 32 -0.42 -4.10 3.45
C GLY A 32 -0.28 -5.03 4.67
N ALA A 33 -1.09 -6.09 4.74
CA ALA A 33 -0.99 -7.10 5.80
C ALA A 33 0.34 -7.87 5.72
N TYR A 34 0.73 -8.34 4.53
CA TYR A 34 2.00 -9.04 4.30
C TYR A 34 3.20 -8.15 4.65
N ALA A 35 3.25 -6.92 4.11
CA ALA A 35 4.33 -5.98 4.35
C ALA A 35 4.44 -5.59 5.83
N ARG A 36 3.32 -5.32 6.50
CA ARG A 36 3.32 -5.02 7.94
C ARG A 36 3.87 -6.20 8.74
N HIS A 37 3.50 -7.44 8.41
CA HIS A 37 4.02 -8.61 9.11
C HIS A 37 5.52 -8.77 8.92
N GLN A 38 6.01 -8.66 7.68
CA GLN A 38 7.45 -8.72 7.36
C GLN A 38 8.27 -7.70 8.18
N LEU A 39 7.75 -6.48 8.36
CA LEU A 39 8.44 -5.41 9.05
C LEU A 39 8.49 -5.54 10.58
N HIS A 40 7.56 -6.28 11.19
CA HIS A 40 7.41 -6.32 12.65
C HIS A 40 7.58 -7.70 13.27
N CYS A 41 7.60 -8.77 12.46
CA CYS A 41 7.73 -10.13 12.97
C CYS A 41 9.21 -10.45 13.22
N HIS A 42 9.57 -10.70 14.48
CA HIS A 42 10.93 -11.09 14.86
C HIS A 42 11.44 -12.30 14.07
N ARG A 43 10.56 -13.27 13.77
CA ARG A 43 10.93 -14.45 12.97
C ARG A 43 11.22 -14.12 11.51
N CYS A 44 10.63 -13.06 10.97
CA CYS A 44 10.95 -12.58 9.62
C CYS A 44 12.27 -11.81 9.58
N ALA A 45 12.68 -11.21 10.71
CA ALA A 45 13.96 -10.52 10.84
C ALA A 45 15.14 -11.48 11.11
N ASP A 46 14.85 -12.70 11.55
CA ASP A 46 15.83 -13.75 11.86
C ASP A 46 16.27 -14.46 10.58
N VAL A 47 17.47 -14.13 10.08
CA VAL A 47 18.03 -14.69 8.83
C VAL A 47 18.45 -16.16 8.95
N ASP A 48 18.79 -16.59 10.16
CA ASP A 48 19.13 -17.98 10.47
C ASP A 48 17.88 -18.78 10.87
N GLY A 49 16.79 -18.06 11.15
CA GLY A 49 15.47 -18.60 11.41
C GLY A 49 14.89 -19.26 10.17
N GLY A 50 14.55 -20.53 10.29
CA GLY A 50 13.70 -21.22 9.30
C GLY A 50 12.40 -20.46 9.00
N PRO A 51 11.71 -20.81 7.90
CA PRO A 51 10.69 -19.97 7.27
C PRO A 51 9.55 -19.54 8.21
N CYS A 52 9.12 -18.28 8.09
CA CYS A 52 7.93 -17.78 8.75
C CYS A 52 6.66 -18.23 8.01
N LEU A 53 5.90 -19.16 8.61
CA LEU A 53 4.68 -19.70 8.02
C LEU A 53 3.60 -18.62 7.82
N ILE A 54 3.50 -17.65 8.73
CA ILE A 54 2.51 -16.57 8.64
C ILE A 54 2.82 -15.65 7.45
N ALA A 55 4.09 -15.25 7.30
CA ALA A 55 4.53 -14.49 6.13
C ALA A 55 4.26 -15.25 4.82
N GLY A 56 4.48 -16.58 4.82
CA GLY A 56 4.16 -17.45 3.69
C GLY A 56 2.66 -17.44 3.34
N GLN A 57 1.79 -17.57 4.33
CA GLN A 57 0.33 -17.53 4.13
C GLN A 57 -0.14 -16.17 3.61
N LEU A 58 0.32 -15.08 4.22
CA LEU A 58 -0.02 -13.72 3.79
C LEU A 58 0.43 -13.44 2.36
N ARG A 59 1.63 -13.92 1.99
CA ARG A 59 2.13 -13.83 0.62
C ARG A 59 1.26 -14.61 -0.36
N GLN A 60 0.87 -15.84 -0.02
CA GLN A 60 0.00 -16.66 -0.88
C GLN A 60 -1.36 -16.00 -1.13
N VAL A 61 -1.95 -15.39 -0.10
CA VAL A 61 -3.21 -14.64 -0.23
C VAL A 61 -3.04 -13.46 -1.19
N TRP A 62 -2.00 -12.64 -0.99
CA TRP A 62 -1.73 -11.50 -1.87
C TRP A 62 -1.48 -11.92 -3.33
N GLU A 63 -0.67 -12.96 -3.56
CA GLU A 63 -0.39 -13.49 -4.89
C GLU A 63 -1.64 -14.07 -5.55
N GLY A 64 -2.51 -14.74 -4.78
CA GLY A 64 -3.78 -15.28 -5.24
C GLY A 64 -4.71 -14.19 -5.76
N LEU A 65 -4.93 -13.15 -4.96
CA LEU A 65 -5.77 -12.00 -5.33
C LEU A 65 -5.21 -11.25 -6.54
N THR A 66 -3.90 -11.06 -6.59
CA THR A 66 -3.21 -10.40 -7.71
C THR A 66 -3.39 -11.19 -9.00
N ARG A 67 -3.19 -12.50 -8.96
CA ARG A 67 -3.37 -13.38 -10.12
C ARG A 67 -4.80 -13.42 -10.61
N GLU A 68 -5.78 -13.41 -9.70
CA GLU A 68 -7.19 -13.33 -10.07
C GLU A 68 -7.52 -12.01 -10.76
N ALA A 69 -7.06 -10.88 -10.22
CA ALA A 69 -7.31 -9.58 -10.83
C ALA A 69 -6.68 -9.48 -12.23
N PHE A 70 -5.45 -9.95 -12.42
CA PHE A 70 -4.84 -9.99 -13.75
C PHE A 70 -5.61 -10.89 -14.72
N ARG A 71 -6.12 -12.04 -14.28
CA ARG A 71 -6.97 -12.90 -15.13
C ARG A 71 -8.25 -12.20 -15.57
N ARG A 72 -8.89 -11.42 -14.69
CA ARG A 72 -10.10 -10.65 -15.03
C ARG A 72 -9.79 -9.57 -16.07
N LEU A 73 -8.74 -8.78 -15.84
CA LEU A 73 -8.30 -7.74 -16.78
C LEU A 73 -7.93 -8.31 -18.15
N ALA A 74 -7.24 -9.46 -18.18
CA ALA A 74 -6.89 -10.13 -19.43
C ALA A 74 -8.11 -10.75 -20.15
N GLY A 75 -9.13 -11.17 -19.40
CA GLY A 75 -10.39 -11.72 -19.95
C GLY A 75 -11.39 -10.66 -20.41
N GLU A 76 -11.31 -9.43 -19.90
CA GLU A 76 -12.14 -8.28 -20.28
C GLU A 76 -11.63 -7.55 -21.53
N SER A 77 -10.56 -8.03 -22.17
CA SER A 77 -9.93 -7.43 -23.36
C SER A 77 -10.59 -7.82 -24.70
N VAL A 78 -11.91 -8.08 -24.74
CA VAL A 78 -12.67 -8.43 -25.95
C VAL A 78 -13.78 -7.41 -26.23
#